data_AF-A0A522DUA0-F1
#
_entry.id   AF-A0A522DUA0-F1
#
_cell.length_a   1.000
_cell.length_b   1.000
_cell.length_c   1.000
_cell.angle_alpha   90.00
_cell.angle_beta   90.00
_cell.angle_gamma   90.00
#
_symmetry.space_group_name_H-M   'P 1'
#
loop_
_entity.id
_entity.type
_entity.pdbx_description
1 polymer ?
#
loop_
_entity_poly.entity_id
_entity_poly.type
_entity_poly.pdbx_seq_one_letter_code
_entity_poly.pdbx_strand_id
1 'polypeptide(L)'
;MNGKARTQSSIAVSTDNKNWLLFNTSPDIRAQLEAFPAIQPKEGVRDTGIKAILLIDSQIDHTTGMLMLREGKPLEVYCTEMVRQDLSSGFPLFNMLAHYCTVNHHPIPVDGSSFTIPGMDDLRFYTQALKSKAPPYSPHRHDPHDGDNIGVIIEQISTGKRVFYSPGLGEIEPHVMAAMQTSDCVLVDGTFWTDDEMCVQNISHKKSREIGHLPQSGEGGMIEVLNSAGNKRKILIHINNTNPILDEDSEQRKILDAAGIEVAYDGLEIDL
;
A
#
# COMPACT_ATOMS: atom_id res chain seq x y z
N MET A 1 21.59 -3.58 15.83
CA MET A 1 20.55 -2.95 15.00
C MET A 1 20.03 -1.74 15.74
N ASN A 2 20.33 -0.55 15.23
CA ASN A 2 19.74 0.70 15.66
C ASN A 2 18.53 0.98 14.77
N GLY A 3 17.34 0.54 15.20
CA GLY A 3 16.13 0.62 14.38
C GLY A 3 14.89 0.84 15.24
N LYS A 4 13.83 1.33 14.60
CA LYS A 4 12.52 1.55 15.21
C LYS A 4 11.54 0.45 14.84
N ALA A 5 10.69 0.07 15.80
CA ALA A 5 9.55 -0.80 15.53
C ALA A 5 8.62 -0.16 14.49
N ARG A 6 8.01 -1.00 13.66
CA ARG A 6 7.08 -0.60 12.59
C ARG A 6 5.92 -1.58 12.55
N THR A 7 4.74 -1.07 12.25
CA THR A 7 3.53 -1.85 12.01
C THR A 7 3.41 -2.22 10.53
N GLN A 8 2.50 -3.13 10.20
CA GLN A 8 2.25 -3.59 8.83
C GLN A 8 1.70 -2.46 7.93
N SER A 9 2.06 -2.52 6.64
CA SER A 9 1.86 -1.41 5.68
C SER A 9 0.41 -0.93 5.57
N SER A 10 0.20 0.35 5.85
CA SER A 10 -1.02 1.11 5.60
C SER A 10 -0.69 2.60 5.56
N ILE A 11 -1.44 3.38 4.78
CA ILE A 11 -1.34 4.85 4.77
C ILE A 11 -2.75 5.46 4.84
N ALA A 12 -2.84 6.68 5.36
CA ALA A 12 -4.07 7.47 5.32
C ALA A 12 -3.84 8.75 4.49
N VAL A 13 -4.83 9.13 3.68
CA VAL A 13 -4.76 10.30 2.79
C VAL A 13 -5.95 11.21 3.02
N SER A 14 -5.72 12.51 3.10
CA SER A 14 -6.75 13.54 3.25
C SER A 14 -6.30 14.86 2.62
N THR A 15 -7.26 15.69 2.21
CA THR A 15 -7.04 17.09 1.80
C THR A 15 -7.63 18.10 2.77
N ASP A 16 -8.36 17.64 3.81
CA ASP A 16 -9.05 18.51 4.77
C ASP A 16 -8.74 18.16 6.24
N ASN A 17 -7.87 17.17 6.47
CA ASN A 17 -7.49 16.63 7.78
C ASN A 17 -8.68 16.12 8.63
N LYS A 18 -9.81 15.80 7.99
CA LYS A 18 -11.02 15.32 8.66
C LYS A 18 -11.54 14.03 8.03
N ASN A 19 -11.61 14.01 6.70
CA ASN A 19 -12.05 12.88 5.90
C ASN A 19 -10.81 12.17 5.37
N TRP A 20 -10.59 10.94 5.84
CA TRP A 20 -9.42 10.15 5.50
C TRP A 20 -9.81 8.94 4.66
N LEU A 21 -9.09 8.73 3.56
CA LEU A 21 -9.05 7.46 2.83
C LEU A 21 -7.94 6.60 3.43
N LEU A 22 -8.30 5.41 3.87
CA LEU A 22 -7.31 4.43 4.33
C LEU A 22 -6.92 3.50 3.18
N PHE A 23 -5.63 3.40 2.88
CA PHE A 23 -5.10 2.38 1.99
C PHE A 23 -4.68 1.17 2.79
N ASN A 24 -5.29 0.03 2.47
CA ASN A 24 -5.16 -1.23 3.19
C ASN A 24 -5.58 -1.12 4.68
N THR A 25 -6.05 -2.21 5.26
CA THR A 25 -6.35 -2.30 6.68
C THR A 25 -5.47 -3.37 7.31
N SER A 26 -4.37 -2.95 7.92
CA SER A 26 -3.40 -3.90 8.45
C SER A 26 -3.91 -4.64 9.71
N PRO A 27 -3.35 -5.81 10.07
CA PRO A 27 -3.60 -6.44 11.36
C PRO A 27 -3.33 -5.53 12.57
N ASP A 28 -2.44 -4.54 12.42
CA ASP A 28 -2.06 -3.58 13.45
C ASP A 28 -2.97 -2.35 13.52
N ILE A 29 -4.06 -2.31 12.74
CA ILE A 29 -4.90 -1.11 12.56
C ILE A 29 -5.34 -0.45 13.87
N ARG A 30 -5.60 -1.24 14.93
CA ARG A 30 -5.96 -0.67 16.23
C ARG A 30 -4.86 0.24 16.77
N ALA A 31 -3.61 -0.22 16.77
CA ALA A 31 -2.47 0.57 17.25
C ALA A 31 -2.18 1.76 16.32
N GLN A 32 -2.33 1.57 15.01
CA GLN A 32 -2.16 2.63 14.01
C GLN A 32 -3.15 3.78 14.21
N LEU A 33 -4.44 3.46 14.44
CA LEU A 33 -5.47 4.46 14.70
C LEU A 33 -5.27 5.16 16.06
N GLU A 34 -4.83 4.43 17.09
CA GLU A 34 -4.50 5.00 18.40
C GLU A 34 -3.32 5.99 18.33
N ALA A 35 -2.34 5.71 17.46
CA ALA A 35 -1.16 6.54 17.24
C ALA A 35 -1.42 7.75 16.31
N PHE A 36 -2.59 7.85 15.67
CA PHE A 36 -2.93 8.91 14.72
C PHE A 36 -4.19 9.69 15.13
N PRO A 37 -4.10 10.68 16.05
CA PRO A 37 -5.27 11.32 16.65
C PRO A 37 -6.23 11.99 15.66
N ALA A 38 -5.74 12.47 14.51
CA ALA A 38 -6.57 13.15 13.50
C ALA A 38 -7.63 12.21 12.86
N ILE A 39 -7.44 10.89 12.93
CA ILE A 39 -8.42 9.90 12.46
C ILE A 39 -9.62 9.76 13.41
N GLN A 40 -9.58 10.39 14.59
CA GLN A 40 -10.65 10.33 15.58
C GLN A 40 -11.14 11.75 15.92
N PRO A 41 -12.10 12.30 15.16
CA PRO A 41 -12.54 13.69 15.30
C PRO A 41 -13.34 13.97 16.59
N LYS A 42 -13.92 12.94 17.22
CA LYS A 42 -14.67 13.01 18.49
C LYS A 42 -15.90 13.93 18.42
N GLU A 43 -16.57 13.97 17.27
CA GLU A 43 -17.81 14.75 17.05
C GLU A 43 -19.08 14.04 17.57
N GLY A 44 -18.95 12.85 18.16
CA GLY A 44 -20.06 12.10 18.74
C GLY A 44 -19.62 10.95 19.63
N VAL A 45 -20.60 10.18 20.14
CA VAL A 45 -20.36 9.02 21.01
C VAL A 45 -19.62 7.90 20.28
N ARG A 46 -19.87 7.72 18.99
CA ARG A 46 -19.12 6.86 18.09
C ARG A 46 -18.75 7.68 16.86
N ASP A 47 -17.46 7.77 16.60
CA ASP A 47 -16.94 8.57 15.52
C ASP A 47 -15.65 7.97 14.95
N THR A 48 -15.36 8.32 13.70
CA THR A 48 -14.14 7.97 12.97
C THR A 48 -14.00 8.91 11.78
N GLY A 49 -12.77 9.35 11.51
CA GLY A 49 -12.39 10.11 10.33
C GLY A 49 -12.20 9.22 9.09
N ILE A 50 -12.25 7.88 9.23
CA ILE A 50 -12.19 6.96 8.10
C ILE A 50 -13.47 7.13 7.27
N LYS A 51 -13.31 7.72 6.09
CA LYS A 51 -14.41 7.97 5.15
C LYS A 51 -14.62 6.80 4.20
N ALA A 52 -13.53 6.19 3.76
CA ALA A 52 -13.51 5.04 2.86
C ALA A 52 -12.20 4.26 3.06
N ILE A 53 -12.18 3.04 2.51
CA ILE A 53 -11.00 2.16 2.49
C ILE A 53 -10.74 1.80 1.03
N LEU A 54 -9.48 1.85 0.58
CA LEU A 54 -9.05 1.32 -0.71
C LEU A 54 -8.11 0.14 -0.45
N LEU A 55 -8.45 -1.02 -1.00
CA LEU A 55 -7.62 -2.22 -0.92
C LEU A 55 -6.90 -2.42 -2.25
N ILE A 56 -5.57 -2.45 -2.22
CA ILE A 56 -4.76 -2.61 -3.44
C ILE A 56 -4.61 -4.06 -3.87
N ASP A 57 -4.90 -4.99 -2.97
CA ASP A 57 -4.87 -6.44 -3.17
C ASP A 57 -5.71 -7.13 -2.09
N SER A 58 -5.75 -8.45 -2.12
CA SER A 58 -6.45 -9.29 -1.15
C SER A 58 -5.52 -9.89 -0.09
N GLN A 59 -4.30 -9.40 0.10
CA GLN A 59 -3.39 -10.03 1.05
C GLN A 59 -3.88 -9.92 2.50
N ILE A 60 -3.52 -10.91 3.33
CA ILE A 60 -3.98 -11.00 4.73
C ILE A 60 -3.51 -9.77 5.53
N ASP A 61 -2.27 -9.37 5.33
CA ASP A 61 -1.64 -8.19 5.94
C ASP A 61 -2.25 -6.85 5.48
N HIS A 62 -2.99 -6.84 4.37
CA HIS A 62 -3.66 -5.65 3.86
C HIS A 62 -5.17 -5.62 4.13
N THR A 63 -5.77 -6.69 4.63
CA THR A 63 -7.24 -6.82 4.72
C THR A 63 -7.75 -7.23 6.11
N THR A 64 -6.92 -7.87 6.94
CA THR A 64 -7.34 -8.37 8.25
C THR A 64 -7.89 -7.27 9.17
N GLY A 65 -7.36 -6.06 9.07
CA GLY A 65 -7.78 -4.92 9.88
C GLY A 65 -9.27 -4.57 9.72
N MET A 66 -9.91 -4.93 8.60
CA MET A 66 -11.36 -4.75 8.43
C MET A 66 -12.17 -5.39 9.56
N LEU A 67 -11.70 -6.55 10.08
CA LEU A 67 -12.35 -7.23 11.19
C LEU A 67 -12.39 -6.37 12.45
N MET A 68 -11.39 -5.50 12.66
CA MET A 68 -11.28 -4.60 13.81
C MET A 68 -12.16 -3.35 13.69
N LEU A 69 -12.77 -3.11 12.52
CA LEU A 69 -13.64 -1.97 12.25
C LEU A 69 -15.14 -2.31 12.32
N ARG A 70 -15.49 -3.56 12.62
CA ARG A 70 -16.86 -4.12 12.57
C ARG A 70 -17.88 -3.43 13.48
N GLU A 71 -17.44 -2.74 14.54
CA GLU A 71 -18.33 -1.98 15.44
C GLU A 71 -18.72 -0.59 14.91
N GLY A 72 -18.19 -0.22 13.74
CA GLY A 72 -18.40 1.06 13.07
C GLY A 72 -19.67 1.13 12.20
N LYS A 73 -19.73 2.20 11.40
CA LYS A 73 -20.70 2.37 10.30
C LYS A 73 -20.38 1.38 9.17
N PRO A 74 -21.28 1.20 8.17
CA PRO A 74 -20.94 0.46 6.96
C PRO A 74 -19.60 0.92 6.37
N LEU A 75 -18.78 -0.06 5.99
CA LEU A 75 -17.47 0.20 5.40
C LEU A 75 -17.63 0.43 3.90
N GLU A 76 -17.25 1.61 3.43
CA GLU A 76 -17.17 1.91 1.99
C GLU A 76 -15.81 1.44 1.46
N VAL A 77 -15.79 0.30 0.77
CA VAL A 77 -14.55 -0.37 0.34
C VAL A 77 -14.41 -0.33 -1.18
N TYR A 78 -13.36 0.33 -1.61
CA TYR A 78 -12.93 0.43 -3.00
C TYR A 78 -11.91 -0.65 -3.29
N CYS A 79 -12.26 -1.61 -4.12
CA CYS A 79 -11.36 -2.66 -4.56
C CYS A 79 -11.79 -3.23 -5.91
N THR A 80 -10.87 -3.92 -6.58
CA THR A 80 -11.14 -4.58 -7.86
C THR A 80 -12.13 -5.73 -7.66
N GLU A 81 -12.70 -6.21 -8.76
CA GLU A 81 -13.58 -7.38 -8.71
C GLU A 81 -12.82 -8.65 -8.27
N MET A 82 -11.55 -8.81 -8.65
CA MET A 82 -10.72 -9.94 -8.21
C MET A 82 -10.49 -9.95 -6.70
N VAL A 83 -10.16 -8.79 -6.12
CA VAL A 83 -10.01 -8.64 -4.67
C VAL A 83 -11.35 -8.92 -3.97
N ARG A 84 -12.47 -8.42 -4.49
CA ARG A 84 -13.80 -8.71 -3.93
C ARG A 84 -14.12 -10.21 -3.94
N GLN A 85 -13.78 -10.93 -5.01
CA GLN A 85 -13.99 -12.37 -5.12
C GLN A 85 -13.21 -13.14 -4.06
N ASP A 86 -11.91 -12.85 -3.91
CA ASP A 86 -11.09 -13.44 -2.84
C ASP A 86 -11.68 -13.16 -1.46
N LEU A 87 -12.10 -11.91 -1.23
CA LEU A 87 -12.65 -11.44 0.05
C LEU A 87 -14.11 -11.85 0.28
N SER A 88 -14.70 -12.58 -0.65
CA SER A 88 -16.04 -13.17 -0.56
C SER A 88 -16.01 -14.70 -0.60
N SER A 89 -14.82 -15.30 -0.76
CA SER A 89 -14.64 -16.76 -0.87
C SER A 89 -13.51 -17.26 0.04
N GLY A 90 -12.26 -17.26 -0.41
CA GLY A 90 -11.11 -17.82 0.30
C GLY A 90 -10.83 -17.14 1.65
N PHE A 91 -11.05 -15.82 1.73
CA PHE A 91 -11.04 -15.08 3.00
C PHE A 91 -12.30 -14.20 3.10
N PRO A 92 -13.46 -14.76 3.51
CA PRO A 92 -14.78 -14.20 3.22
C PRO A 92 -15.18 -13.01 4.12
N LEU A 93 -14.34 -11.97 4.19
CA LEU A 93 -14.55 -10.75 4.99
C LEU A 93 -15.86 -10.05 4.66
N PHE A 94 -16.24 -9.93 3.38
CA PHE A 94 -17.51 -9.31 2.98
C PHE A 94 -18.70 -10.07 3.58
N ASN A 95 -18.67 -11.40 3.51
CA ASN A 95 -19.75 -12.25 4.04
C ASN A 95 -19.80 -12.17 5.58
N MET A 96 -18.64 -12.21 6.24
CA MET A 96 -18.57 -12.13 7.70
C MET A 96 -19.07 -10.78 8.22
N LEU A 97 -18.61 -9.67 7.62
CA LEU A 97 -18.91 -8.31 8.07
C LEU A 97 -20.32 -7.85 7.70
N ALA A 98 -21.00 -8.52 6.75
CA ALA A 98 -22.42 -8.32 6.49
C ALA A 98 -23.31 -8.54 7.73
N HIS A 99 -22.86 -9.36 8.68
CA HIS A 99 -23.58 -9.59 9.95
C HIS A 99 -23.28 -8.54 11.04
N TYR A 100 -22.38 -7.59 10.77
CA TYR A 100 -21.96 -6.55 11.71
C TYR A 100 -22.21 -5.17 11.11
N CYS A 101 -21.19 -4.54 10.54
CA CYS A 101 -21.27 -3.19 9.98
C CYS A 101 -21.79 -3.16 8.54
N THR A 102 -21.78 -4.29 7.82
CA THR A 102 -21.87 -4.35 6.34
C THR A 102 -20.65 -3.74 5.65
N VAL A 103 -20.36 -4.21 4.44
CA VAL A 103 -19.32 -3.69 3.57
C VAL A 103 -19.94 -3.38 2.21
N ASN A 104 -19.92 -2.11 1.83
CA ASN A 104 -20.35 -1.64 0.53
C ASN A 104 -19.15 -1.69 -0.43
N HIS A 105 -19.23 -2.58 -1.42
CA HIS A 105 -18.21 -2.67 -2.46
C HIS A 105 -18.39 -1.58 -3.50
N HIS A 106 -17.30 -0.90 -3.82
CA HIS A 106 -17.19 0.03 -4.94
C HIS A 106 -16.13 -0.50 -5.92
N PRO A 107 -16.52 -0.99 -7.10
CA PRO A 107 -15.56 -1.47 -8.08
C PRO A 107 -14.69 -0.32 -8.60
N ILE A 108 -13.39 -0.57 -8.72
CA ILE A 108 -12.41 0.38 -9.28
C ILE A 108 -11.82 -0.16 -10.59
N PRO A 109 -11.46 0.73 -11.52
CA PRO A 109 -10.85 0.33 -12.78
C PRO A 109 -9.43 -0.22 -12.57
N VAL A 110 -8.90 -0.92 -13.57
CA VAL A 110 -7.50 -1.40 -13.58
C VAL A 110 -6.76 -1.00 -14.86
N ASP A 111 -7.42 -0.25 -15.73
CA ASP A 111 -6.95 0.19 -17.05
C ASP A 111 -6.30 1.58 -17.03
N GLY A 112 -6.10 2.16 -15.84
CA GLY A 112 -5.58 3.52 -15.65
C GLY A 112 -6.63 4.62 -15.76
N SER A 113 -7.92 4.29 -15.94
CA SER A 113 -8.98 5.29 -15.83
C SER A 113 -9.16 5.79 -14.39
N SER A 114 -9.71 7.00 -14.25
CA SER A 114 -9.82 7.68 -12.95
C SER A 114 -11.18 7.52 -12.30
N PHE A 115 -11.22 7.62 -10.98
CA PHE A 115 -12.45 7.77 -10.20
C PHE A 115 -12.27 8.76 -9.04
N THR A 116 -13.37 9.07 -8.37
CA THR A 116 -13.43 9.94 -7.18
C THR A 116 -14.24 9.24 -6.09
N ILE A 117 -14.04 9.66 -4.83
CA ILE A 117 -14.76 9.12 -3.68
C ILE A 117 -15.68 10.21 -3.12
N PRO A 118 -17.00 9.95 -2.94
CA PRO A 118 -17.92 10.95 -2.41
C PRO A 118 -17.50 11.52 -1.06
N GLY A 119 -17.40 12.85 -0.95
CA GLY A 119 -16.96 13.54 0.25
C GLY A 119 -15.44 13.66 0.39
N MET A 120 -14.69 13.33 -0.66
CA MET A 120 -13.25 13.58 -0.80
C MET A 120 -13.00 14.31 -2.13
N ASP A 121 -13.69 15.43 -2.31
CA ASP A 121 -13.92 16.03 -3.64
C ASP A 121 -12.67 16.65 -4.28
N ASP A 122 -11.62 16.90 -3.51
CA ASP A 122 -10.32 17.41 -4.01
C ASP A 122 -9.31 16.27 -4.29
N LEU A 123 -9.74 15.00 -4.25
CA LEU A 123 -8.91 13.85 -4.59
C LEU A 123 -9.44 13.12 -5.81
N ARG A 124 -8.51 12.74 -6.70
CA ARG A 124 -8.76 11.85 -7.83
C ARG A 124 -7.76 10.71 -7.80
N PHE A 125 -8.26 9.51 -8.10
CA PHE A 125 -7.46 8.28 -8.07
C PHE A 125 -7.40 7.67 -9.46
N TYR A 126 -6.24 7.15 -9.83
CA TYR A 126 -6.02 6.38 -11.05
C TYR A 126 -5.41 5.04 -10.65
N THR A 127 -6.02 3.94 -11.08
CA THR A 127 -5.63 2.59 -10.67
C THR A 127 -5.21 1.77 -11.87
N GLN A 128 -4.05 1.12 -11.74
CA GLN A 128 -3.41 0.37 -12.83
C GLN A 128 -3.08 -1.02 -12.35
N ALA A 129 -3.39 -2.04 -13.16
CA ALA A 129 -2.99 -3.42 -12.89
C ALA A 129 -1.47 -3.53 -12.74
N LEU A 130 -1.02 -4.36 -11.80
CA LEU A 130 0.37 -4.75 -11.64
C LEU A 130 0.50 -6.26 -11.83
N LYS A 131 1.55 -6.69 -12.53
CA LYS A 131 1.94 -8.10 -12.51
C LYS A 131 2.41 -8.53 -11.13
N SER A 132 1.57 -9.30 -10.47
CA SER A 132 1.86 -9.94 -9.19
C SER A 132 1.00 -11.19 -9.03
N LYS A 133 1.09 -11.85 -7.88
CA LYS A 133 0.35 -13.07 -7.56
C LYS A 133 -0.70 -12.79 -6.50
N ALA A 134 -1.90 -13.32 -6.73
CA ALA A 134 -2.91 -13.44 -5.69
C ALA A 134 -2.37 -14.17 -4.44
N PRO A 135 -2.92 -13.89 -3.25
CA PRO A 135 -2.42 -14.42 -1.99
C PRO A 135 -2.52 -15.96 -1.92
N PRO A 136 -1.77 -16.60 -1.00
CA PRO A 136 -1.74 -18.05 -0.87
C PRO A 136 -3.08 -18.77 -0.73
N TYR A 137 -4.07 -18.10 -0.13
CA TYR A 137 -5.39 -18.66 0.13
C TYR A 137 -6.34 -18.50 -1.07
N SER A 138 -5.98 -17.67 -2.05
CA SER A 138 -6.85 -17.33 -3.18
C SER A 138 -7.20 -18.59 -3.99
N PRO A 139 -8.48 -18.82 -4.31
CA PRO A 139 -8.90 -19.92 -5.17
C PRO A 139 -8.24 -19.90 -6.56
N HIS A 140 -7.85 -18.71 -7.05
CA HIS A 140 -7.20 -18.52 -8.36
C HIS A 140 -5.71 -18.18 -8.24
N ARG A 141 -5.04 -18.53 -7.13
CA ARG A 141 -3.59 -18.28 -6.94
C ARG A 141 -2.70 -18.68 -8.13
N HIS A 142 -3.03 -19.78 -8.80
CA HIS A 142 -2.27 -20.34 -9.91
C HIS A 142 -2.77 -19.88 -11.29
N ASP A 143 -3.73 -18.96 -11.32
CA ASP A 143 -4.36 -18.37 -12.49
C ASP A 143 -4.48 -16.85 -12.26
N PRO A 144 -3.36 -16.10 -12.36
CA PRO A 144 -3.34 -14.68 -12.01
C PRO A 144 -4.15 -13.84 -13.01
N HIS A 145 -4.87 -12.84 -12.52
CA HIS A 145 -5.71 -11.95 -13.31
C HIS A 145 -5.37 -10.48 -13.07
N ASP A 146 -5.63 -9.64 -14.07
CA ASP A 146 -5.56 -8.19 -13.91
C ASP A 146 -6.50 -7.74 -12.78
N GLY A 147 -5.95 -6.98 -11.84
CA GLY A 147 -6.67 -6.51 -10.66
C GLY A 147 -6.46 -7.32 -9.40
N ASP A 148 -5.70 -8.42 -9.43
CA ASP A 148 -5.21 -9.08 -8.20
C ASP A 148 -4.38 -8.11 -7.35
N ASN A 149 -3.56 -7.29 -8.01
CA ASN A 149 -2.77 -6.22 -7.40
C ASN A 149 -2.84 -4.96 -8.27
N ILE A 150 -2.87 -3.79 -7.64
CA ILE A 150 -2.89 -2.49 -8.33
C ILE A 150 -1.87 -1.51 -7.76
N GLY A 151 -1.36 -0.64 -8.62
CA GLY A 151 -0.69 0.59 -8.25
C GLY A 151 -1.68 1.76 -8.36
N VAL A 152 -1.50 2.78 -7.52
CA VAL A 152 -2.44 3.90 -7.43
C VAL A 152 -1.73 5.24 -7.59
N ILE A 153 -2.17 6.07 -8.53
CA ILE A 153 -1.82 7.49 -8.54
C ILE A 153 -2.92 8.24 -7.78
N ILE A 154 -2.50 9.02 -6.79
CA ILE A 154 -3.34 9.89 -5.98
C ILE A 154 -3.05 11.32 -6.42
N GLU A 155 -4.04 11.99 -6.97
CA GLU A 155 -3.95 13.38 -7.42
C GLU A 155 -4.78 14.29 -6.51
N GLN A 156 -4.18 15.37 -6.00
CA GLN A 156 -4.95 16.48 -5.48
C GLN A 156 -5.37 17.40 -6.63
N ILE A 157 -6.67 17.56 -6.84
CA ILE A 157 -7.22 18.22 -8.03
C ILE A 157 -6.85 19.70 -8.05
N SER A 158 -6.95 20.39 -6.91
CA SER A 158 -6.72 21.82 -6.79
C SER A 158 -5.27 22.25 -7.07
N THR A 159 -4.30 21.38 -6.80
CA THR A 159 -2.86 21.66 -6.97
C THR A 159 -2.24 20.93 -8.16
N GLY A 160 -2.89 19.87 -8.65
CA GLY A 160 -2.34 18.96 -9.65
C GLY A 160 -1.22 18.05 -9.13
N LYS A 161 -0.96 18.08 -7.81
CA LYS A 161 0.11 17.30 -7.17
C LYS A 161 -0.25 15.82 -7.12
N ARG A 162 0.77 14.96 -7.34
CA ARG A 162 0.57 13.52 -7.48
C ARG A 162 1.54 12.68 -6.65
N VAL A 163 0.99 11.66 -5.99
CA VAL A 163 1.76 10.54 -5.43
C VAL A 163 1.46 9.26 -6.20
N PHE A 164 2.49 8.51 -6.58
CA PHE A 164 2.33 7.12 -6.97
C PHE A 164 2.61 6.20 -5.78
N TYR A 165 1.62 5.39 -5.41
CA TYR A 165 1.66 4.43 -4.31
C TYR A 165 1.59 3.00 -4.84
N SER A 166 2.62 2.21 -4.53
CA SER A 166 2.71 0.80 -4.93
C SER A 166 3.62 0.03 -3.95
N PRO A 167 3.12 -0.34 -2.75
CA PRO A 167 3.93 -0.96 -1.70
C PRO A 167 4.36 -2.41 -2.03
N GLY A 168 3.69 -3.08 -2.96
CA GLY A 168 4.14 -4.34 -3.56
C GLY A 168 4.40 -4.14 -5.04
N LEU A 169 5.64 -4.33 -5.48
CA LEU A 169 6.05 -4.08 -6.87
C LEU A 169 7.16 -5.03 -7.30
N GLY A 170 6.81 -6.02 -8.12
CA GLY A 170 7.73 -7.05 -8.60
C GLY A 170 8.36 -6.78 -9.96
N GLU A 171 7.57 -6.23 -10.88
CA GLU A 171 7.97 -5.93 -12.26
C GLU A 171 7.65 -4.47 -12.59
N ILE A 172 8.57 -3.78 -13.28
CA ILE A 172 8.39 -2.39 -13.71
C ILE A 172 7.93 -2.37 -15.16
N GLU A 173 6.63 -2.42 -15.36
CA GLU A 173 6.02 -2.31 -16.68
C GLU A 173 6.04 -0.85 -17.19
N PRO A 174 5.90 -0.62 -18.51
CA PRO A 174 5.98 0.73 -19.07
C PRO A 174 5.00 1.73 -18.44
N HIS A 175 3.77 1.31 -18.11
CA HIS A 175 2.78 2.17 -17.45
C HIS A 175 3.16 2.51 -16.01
N VAL A 176 3.78 1.57 -15.29
CA VAL A 176 4.29 1.79 -13.92
C VAL A 176 5.43 2.81 -13.95
N MET A 177 6.38 2.69 -14.87
CA MET A 177 7.44 3.69 -15.04
C MET A 177 6.87 5.06 -15.40
N ALA A 178 5.88 5.12 -16.30
CA ALA A 178 5.20 6.38 -16.63
C ALA A 178 4.48 7.00 -15.42
N ALA A 179 3.83 6.18 -14.58
CA ALA A 179 3.20 6.63 -13.34
C ALA A 179 4.23 7.23 -12.36
N MET A 180 5.37 6.56 -12.17
CA MET A 180 6.47 7.07 -11.37
C MET A 180 7.01 8.40 -11.93
N GLN A 181 7.24 8.48 -13.25
CA GLN A 181 7.79 9.68 -13.89
C GLN A 181 6.85 10.89 -13.84
N THR A 182 5.53 10.67 -13.87
CA THR A 182 4.51 11.73 -13.85
C THR A 182 4.07 12.18 -12.45
N SER A 183 4.57 11.54 -11.39
CA SER A 183 4.24 11.88 -9.99
C SER A 183 5.31 12.78 -9.34
N ASP A 184 4.89 13.64 -8.41
CA ASP A 184 5.77 14.49 -7.60
C ASP A 184 6.47 13.72 -6.48
N CYS A 185 5.84 12.64 -6.01
CA CYS A 185 6.37 11.73 -5.01
C CYS A 185 6.04 10.28 -5.38
N VAL A 186 6.96 9.37 -5.09
CA VAL A 186 6.78 7.92 -5.27
C VAL A 186 6.98 7.22 -3.93
N LEU A 187 6.01 6.39 -3.55
CA LEU A 187 6.00 5.60 -2.33
C LEU A 187 5.84 4.12 -2.73
N VAL A 188 6.96 3.41 -2.83
CA VAL A 188 7.05 2.11 -3.52
C VAL A 188 7.67 1.03 -2.64
N ASP A 189 7.58 -0.21 -3.12
CA ASP A 189 8.10 -1.42 -2.48
C ASP A 189 9.55 -1.30 -1.98
N GLY A 190 9.70 -1.51 -0.68
CA GLY A 190 10.93 -1.52 0.09
C GLY A 190 11.18 -2.87 0.77
N THR A 191 10.59 -3.96 0.29
CA THR A 191 10.50 -5.23 1.02
C THR A 191 11.87 -5.86 1.28
N PHE A 192 12.68 -6.11 0.24
CA PHE A 192 13.96 -6.83 0.37
C PHE A 192 15.14 -6.10 -0.26
N TRP A 193 16.29 -6.06 0.42
CA TRP A 193 17.50 -5.43 -0.09
C TRP A 193 18.13 -6.22 -1.23
N THR A 194 18.23 -7.53 -1.09
CA THR A 194 18.70 -8.46 -2.14
C THR A 194 17.63 -9.48 -2.51
N ASP A 195 17.75 -10.04 -3.71
CA ASP A 195 16.83 -11.05 -4.23
C ASP A 195 16.82 -12.34 -3.39
N ASP A 196 17.95 -12.68 -2.75
CA ASP A 196 18.15 -13.88 -1.94
C ASP A 196 18.11 -13.61 -0.43
N GLU A 197 17.64 -12.44 0.02
CA GLU A 197 17.69 -12.02 1.43
C GLU A 197 17.08 -13.07 2.38
N MET A 198 15.89 -13.60 2.06
CA MET A 198 15.25 -14.64 2.87
C MET A 198 16.02 -15.96 2.87
N CYS A 199 16.70 -16.30 1.76
CA CYS A 199 17.52 -17.51 1.64
C CYS A 199 18.75 -17.39 2.55
N VAL A 200 19.44 -16.25 2.52
CA VAL A 200 20.61 -15.97 3.36
C VAL A 200 20.25 -16.02 4.85
N GLN A 201 19.04 -15.56 5.21
CA GLN A 201 18.53 -15.59 6.58
C GLN A 201 17.92 -16.95 6.99
N ASN A 202 17.89 -17.95 6.11
CA ASN A 202 17.27 -19.27 6.34
C ASN A 202 15.77 -19.22 6.72
N ILE A 203 15.04 -18.22 6.24
CA ILE A 203 13.60 -18.05 6.52
C ILE A 203 12.75 -18.73 5.44
N SER A 204 13.19 -18.66 4.18
CA SER A 204 12.49 -19.23 3.03
C SER A 204 13.51 -19.57 1.94
N HIS A 205 13.18 -20.55 1.10
CA HIS A 205 13.98 -20.90 -0.09
C HIS A 205 13.61 -20.07 -1.32
N LYS A 206 12.55 -19.26 -1.25
CA LYS A 206 12.09 -18.42 -2.36
C LYS A 206 12.85 -17.11 -2.39
N LYS A 207 13.18 -16.65 -3.60
CA LYS A 207 13.73 -15.33 -3.87
C LYS A 207 12.65 -14.25 -3.88
N SER A 208 13.04 -12.99 -3.67
CA SER A 208 12.09 -11.87 -3.61
C SER A 208 11.30 -11.74 -4.92
N ARG A 209 11.96 -11.91 -6.07
CA ARG A 209 11.28 -11.86 -7.38
C ARG A 209 10.24 -12.95 -7.55
N GLU A 210 10.46 -14.13 -6.98
CA GLU A 210 9.52 -15.26 -7.09
C GLU A 210 8.22 -15.02 -6.30
N ILE A 211 8.27 -14.12 -5.32
CA ILE A 211 7.13 -13.73 -4.49
C ILE A 211 6.64 -12.31 -4.79
N GLY A 212 7.06 -11.72 -5.92
CA GLY A 212 6.49 -10.46 -6.43
C GLY A 212 7.12 -9.19 -5.88
N HIS A 213 8.36 -9.25 -5.40
CA HIS A 213 9.07 -8.08 -4.86
C HIS A 213 10.39 -7.82 -5.60
N LEU A 214 10.53 -6.61 -6.14
CA LEU A 214 11.75 -6.10 -6.75
C LEU A 214 12.78 -5.80 -5.65
N PRO A 215 13.95 -6.46 -5.61
CA PRO A 215 14.97 -6.12 -4.64
C PRO A 215 15.47 -4.68 -4.83
N GLN A 216 15.89 -4.02 -3.74
CA GLN A 216 16.37 -2.65 -3.85
C GLN A 216 17.71 -2.53 -4.59
N SER A 217 18.62 -3.45 -4.29
CA SER A 217 19.98 -3.44 -4.83
C SER A 217 20.19 -4.47 -5.94
N GLY A 218 21.32 -4.35 -6.63
CA GLY A 218 21.67 -5.19 -7.78
C GLY A 218 21.13 -4.65 -9.11
N GLU A 219 21.53 -5.30 -10.19
CA GLU A 219 21.16 -4.93 -11.57
C GLU A 219 19.63 -4.93 -11.74
N GLY A 220 19.11 -3.81 -12.26
CA GLY A 220 17.67 -3.60 -12.43
C GLY A 220 16.90 -3.53 -11.12
N GLY A 221 17.56 -3.28 -9.99
CA GLY A 221 16.92 -3.12 -8.68
C GLY A 221 16.16 -1.80 -8.54
N MET A 222 15.38 -1.68 -7.46
CA MET A 222 14.54 -0.51 -7.21
C MET A 222 15.33 0.81 -7.19
N ILE A 223 16.59 0.82 -6.73
CA ILE A 223 17.43 2.03 -6.72
C ILE A 223 17.68 2.54 -8.15
N GLU A 224 18.01 1.66 -9.10
CA GLU A 224 18.25 2.04 -10.50
C GLU A 224 16.96 2.54 -11.17
N VAL A 225 15.84 1.89 -10.87
CA VAL A 225 14.49 2.27 -11.33
C VAL A 225 14.14 3.67 -10.83
N LEU A 226 14.30 3.93 -9.53
CA LEU A 226 13.99 5.20 -8.91
C LEU A 226 14.92 6.33 -9.38
N ASN A 227 16.19 6.04 -9.65
CA ASN A 227 17.11 7.01 -10.26
C ASN A 227 16.70 7.39 -11.69
N SER A 228 16.07 6.46 -12.42
CA SER A 228 15.56 6.67 -13.78
C SER A 228 14.21 7.41 -13.82
N ALA A 229 13.50 7.49 -12.69
CA ALA A 229 12.22 8.19 -12.59
C ALA A 229 12.36 9.73 -12.58
N GLY A 230 13.57 10.25 -12.32
CA GLY A 230 13.87 11.69 -12.29
C GLY A 230 13.95 12.27 -10.87
N ASN A 231 14.13 13.59 -10.79
CA ASN A 231 14.28 14.29 -9.50
C ASN A 231 12.92 14.54 -8.85
N LYS A 232 12.54 13.67 -7.91
CA LYS A 232 11.28 13.71 -7.14
C LYS A 232 11.51 13.14 -5.74
N ARG A 233 10.52 13.27 -4.86
CA ARG A 233 10.58 12.62 -3.54
C ARG A 233 10.40 11.11 -3.72
N LYS A 234 11.33 10.31 -3.19
CA LYS A 234 11.37 8.85 -3.39
C LYS A 234 11.39 8.19 -2.03
N ILE A 235 10.42 7.33 -1.75
CA ILE A 235 10.24 6.74 -0.43
C ILE A 235 9.98 5.24 -0.58
N LEU A 236 10.73 4.43 0.16
CA LEU A 236 10.50 2.99 0.29
C LEU A 236 9.56 2.71 1.47
N ILE A 237 8.54 1.89 1.26
CA ILE A 237 7.57 1.43 2.27
C ILE A 237 7.43 -0.10 2.20
N HIS A 238 6.65 -0.71 3.11
CA HIS A 238 6.43 -2.16 3.13
C HIS A 238 7.75 -2.94 3.26
N ILE A 239 8.51 -2.61 4.32
CA ILE A 239 9.87 -3.10 4.50
C ILE A 239 9.84 -4.38 5.34
N ASN A 240 10.43 -5.48 4.82
CA ASN A 240 10.46 -6.72 5.57
C ASN A 240 11.40 -6.63 6.78
N ASN A 241 11.10 -7.38 7.83
CA ASN A 241 11.89 -7.38 9.08
C ASN A 241 13.37 -7.78 8.89
N THR A 242 13.71 -8.49 7.81
CA THR A 242 15.08 -8.90 7.48
C THR A 242 15.91 -7.80 6.83
N ASN A 243 15.27 -6.73 6.35
CA ASN A 243 15.91 -5.78 5.46
C ASN A 243 16.91 -4.91 6.25
N PRO A 244 18.20 -4.88 5.85
CA PRO A 244 19.23 -4.12 6.56
C PRO A 244 18.97 -2.61 6.61
N ILE A 245 18.14 -2.04 5.72
CA ILE A 245 17.83 -0.60 5.71
C ILE A 245 17.08 -0.13 6.97
N LEU A 246 16.51 -1.09 7.72
CA LEU A 246 15.88 -0.85 9.02
C LEU A 246 16.91 -0.53 10.12
N ASP A 247 18.16 -0.93 9.95
CA ASP A 247 19.29 -0.48 10.78
C ASP A 247 19.77 0.87 10.25
N GLU A 248 19.52 1.93 11.02
CA GLU A 248 19.81 3.33 10.65
C GLU A 248 21.32 3.56 10.42
N ASP A 249 22.19 2.73 11.00
CA ASP A 249 23.65 2.83 10.86
C ASP A 249 24.24 1.95 9.74
N SER A 250 23.41 1.18 9.03
CA SER A 250 23.86 0.25 7.99
C SER A 250 24.44 0.93 6.75
N GLU A 251 25.33 0.24 6.04
CA GLU A 251 25.84 0.70 4.74
C GLU A 251 24.72 0.81 3.70
N GLN A 252 23.73 -0.08 3.77
CA GLN A 252 22.54 -0.06 2.92
C GLN A 252 21.72 1.20 3.12
N ARG A 253 21.56 1.65 4.37
CA ARG A 253 20.91 2.92 4.68
C ARG A 253 21.67 4.11 4.09
N LYS A 254 23.01 4.13 4.23
CA LYS A 254 23.87 5.19 3.65
C LYS A 254 23.78 5.23 2.12
N ILE A 255 23.66 4.08 1.45
CA ILE A 255 23.47 4.00 -0.01
C ILE A 255 22.16 4.66 -0.41
N LEU A 256 21.06 4.41 0.32
CA LEU A 256 19.77 5.05 0.06
C LEU A 256 19.84 6.57 0.27
N ASP A 257 20.46 7.02 1.37
CA ASP A 257 20.64 8.44 1.66
C ASP A 257 21.43 9.14 0.55
N ALA A 258 22.51 8.52 0.06
CA ALA A 258 23.31 9.04 -1.05
C ALA A 258 22.53 9.08 -2.38
N ALA A 259 21.56 8.18 -2.58
CA ALA A 259 20.66 8.18 -3.73
C ALA A 259 19.45 9.12 -3.55
N GLY A 260 19.30 9.76 -2.38
CA GLY A 260 18.13 10.58 -2.05
C GLY A 260 16.84 9.77 -2.00
N ILE A 261 16.90 8.54 -1.48
CA ILE A 261 15.76 7.64 -1.31
C ILE A 261 15.48 7.51 0.20
N GLU A 262 14.30 7.92 0.63
CA GLU A 262 13.87 7.86 2.02
C GLU A 262 13.35 6.47 2.39
N VAL A 263 13.45 6.14 3.68
CA VAL A 263 12.92 4.90 4.27
C VAL A 263 11.75 5.26 5.18
N ALA A 264 10.54 4.80 4.85
CA ALA A 264 9.34 5.10 5.61
C ALA A 264 9.42 4.59 7.07
N TYR A 265 8.69 5.25 7.95
CA TYR A 265 8.51 4.88 9.34
C TYR A 265 7.10 5.24 9.80
N ASP A 266 6.60 4.56 10.83
CA ASP A 266 5.28 4.83 11.39
C ASP A 266 5.18 6.28 11.89
N GLY A 267 4.18 7.01 11.39
CA GLY A 267 3.98 8.43 11.68
C GLY A 267 4.72 9.39 10.75
N LEU A 268 5.36 8.91 9.68
CA LEU A 268 5.85 9.79 8.61
C LEU A 268 4.68 10.51 7.93
N GLU A 269 4.69 11.84 7.99
CA GLU A 269 3.77 12.72 7.28
C GLU A 269 4.38 13.22 5.96
N ILE A 270 3.57 13.26 4.90
CA ILE A 270 3.97 13.68 3.56
C ILE A 270 2.97 14.73 3.09
N ASP A 271 3.40 15.99 3.05
CA ASP A 271 2.70 17.08 2.38
C ASP A 271 3.25 17.24 0.95
N LEU A 272 2.36 17.53 -0.02
CA LEU A 272 2.69 17.68 -1.45
C LEU A 272 2.44 19.09 -1.98
#